data_AF-A0A6C0H908-F1
#
_entry.id   AF-A0A6C0H908-F1
#
_cell.length_a   1.000
_cell.length_b   1.000
_cell.length_c   1.000
_cell.angle_alpha   90.00
_cell.angle_beta   90.00
_cell.angle_gamma   90.00
#
_symmetry.space_group_name_H-M   'P 1'
#
loop_
_entity.id
_entity.type
_entity.pdbx_description
1 polymer ?
#
loop_
_entity_poly.entity_id
_entity_poly.type
_entity_poly.pdbx_seq_one_letter_code
_entity_poly.pdbx_strand_id
1 'polypeptide(L)'
;MELITIENKQYILGDYILNNALMYSKGVRSSRELVKKKNINEKKYIYARYVNNQWIKTEGKSIKFDKILIRYDYAKLITELQLIEDNNNNNNNNNVNPITIIEDTKIEEAPKILILEDSEKFKDNSGKILEIETRGDRNVESIYFKVKDIMIIFEIPNLIKTITDKRYDGFSEHIHYKYFNCIKIGEPVNTTNKKNIVKELYLTYEGILRVLFASLSPKIKKFIKWATETLFAIQIGTINHKHILVSNILGVNAQTIKEVFNTYANTITCIYLFTFGYAKDLRDSMNINDSINNDSIIAKFGFTNNLTRRTQEHIRTYGNIKNCDLKLKNYIYIDPQFLSNAENDIKYFFTVLNLKLNYENCNEIVIIPQNLLKIVSDKYNHIGKQYAGHIDELNIKIKDLENELLKEKYINELDKEKHKNEMKDKELEIEKCKNELEKEQHKNEILNYKIILLNNNIK
;
A
#
# COMPACT_ATOMS: atom_id res chain seq x y z
N MET A 1 14.15 22.81 -29.35
CA MET A 1 12.77 22.97 -29.86
C MET A 1 12.84 23.11 -31.38
N GLU A 2 12.16 22.25 -32.14
CA GLU A 2 12.15 22.31 -33.61
C GLU A 2 11.03 23.23 -34.11
N LEU A 3 11.38 24.24 -34.91
CA LEU A 3 10.42 25.17 -35.51
C LEU A 3 10.08 24.72 -36.93
N ILE A 4 8.80 24.45 -37.16
CA ILE A 4 8.25 24.01 -38.45
C ILE A 4 7.57 25.21 -39.12
N THR A 5 8.00 25.58 -40.33
CA THR A 5 7.44 26.71 -41.07
C THR A 5 6.51 26.22 -42.18
N ILE A 6 5.24 26.64 -42.13
CA ILE A 6 4.21 26.33 -43.14
C ILE A 6 3.46 27.63 -43.44
N GLU A 7 3.28 27.98 -44.71
CA GLU A 7 2.56 29.20 -45.14
C GLU A 7 3.06 30.48 -44.42
N ASN A 8 4.39 30.64 -44.29
CA ASN A 8 5.07 31.74 -43.59
C ASN A 8 4.71 31.90 -42.09
N LYS A 9 4.19 30.84 -41.46
CA LYS A 9 3.93 30.79 -40.02
C LYS A 9 4.77 29.70 -39.37
N GLN A 10 5.30 30.00 -38.20
CA GLN A 10 6.08 29.05 -37.41
C GLN A 10 5.19 28.29 -36.44
N TYR A 11 5.45 27.00 -36.33
CA TYR A 11 4.74 26.08 -35.47
C TYR A 11 5.72 25.16 -34.74
N ILE A 12 5.24 24.57 -33.66
CA ILE A 12 5.91 23.48 -32.96
C ILE A 12 4.98 22.27 -32.89
N LEU A 13 5.56 21.08 -32.77
CA LEU A 13 4.78 19.86 -32.61
C LEU A 13 4.02 19.88 -31.27
N GLY A 14 2.72 19.59 -31.27
CA GLY A 14 1.95 19.50 -30.03
C GLY A 14 2.52 18.48 -29.05
N ASP A 15 3.09 17.39 -29.58
CA ASP A 15 3.68 16.31 -28.76
C ASP A 15 4.93 16.82 -28.02
N TYR A 16 5.62 17.84 -28.58
CA TYR A 16 6.70 18.53 -27.87
C TYR A 16 6.18 19.26 -26.63
N ILE A 17 5.01 19.91 -26.71
CA ILE A 17 4.38 20.58 -25.56
C ILE A 17 3.99 19.56 -24.50
N LEU A 18 3.42 18.43 -24.91
CA LEU A 18 3.05 17.35 -23.98
C LEU A 18 4.23 16.84 -23.17
N ASN A 19 5.38 16.67 -23.82
CA ASN A 19 6.55 16.08 -23.18
C ASN A 19 7.33 17.10 -22.34
N ASN A 20 7.23 18.40 -22.65
CA ASN A 20 8.10 19.43 -22.06
C ASN A 20 7.37 20.46 -21.20
N ALA A 21 6.05 20.56 -21.30
CA ALA A 21 5.20 21.42 -20.47
C ALA A 21 4.17 20.55 -19.72
N LEU A 22 4.66 19.78 -18.75
CA LEU A 22 3.90 18.76 -18.03
C LEU A 22 2.78 19.35 -17.14
N MET A 23 2.97 20.54 -16.60
CA MET A 23 1.94 21.23 -15.80
C MET A 23 0.86 21.80 -16.71
N TYR A 24 1.24 22.47 -17.79
CA TYR A 24 0.31 22.92 -18.81
C TYR A 24 -0.47 21.74 -19.40
N SER A 25 0.17 20.60 -19.60
CA SER A 25 -0.43 19.40 -20.20
C SER A 25 -1.08 18.43 -19.20
N LYS A 26 -1.23 18.80 -17.93
CA LYS A 26 -1.78 17.93 -16.88
C LYS A 26 -3.15 17.36 -17.29
N GLY A 27 -3.28 16.03 -17.22
CA GLY A 27 -4.53 15.31 -17.51
C GLY A 27 -4.88 15.18 -19.01
N VAL A 28 -3.91 15.39 -19.90
CA VAL A 28 -4.04 15.27 -21.35
C VAL A 28 -3.17 14.11 -21.85
N ARG A 29 -3.73 13.23 -22.70
CA ARG A 29 -3.03 12.03 -23.20
C ARG A 29 -2.52 12.14 -24.64
N SER A 30 -2.95 13.16 -25.38
CA SER A 30 -2.53 13.38 -26.77
C SER A 30 -2.65 14.83 -27.20
N SER A 31 -1.92 15.23 -28.25
CA SER A 31 -1.96 16.61 -28.73
C SER A 31 -3.34 17.07 -29.20
N ARG A 32 -4.16 16.13 -29.67
CA ARG A 32 -5.56 16.36 -30.04
C ARG A 32 -6.43 16.64 -28.83
N GLU A 33 -6.19 15.93 -27.74
CA GLU A 33 -6.85 16.19 -26.48
C GLU A 33 -6.33 17.49 -25.83
N LEU A 34 -5.07 17.86 -26.05
CA LEU A 34 -4.48 19.11 -25.55
C LEU A 34 -5.24 20.32 -26.06
N VAL A 35 -5.40 20.39 -27.38
CA VAL A 35 -6.12 21.47 -28.04
C VAL A 35 -7.58 21.55 -27.57
N LYS A 36 -8.25 20.40 -27.40
CA LYS A 36 -9.64 20.35 -26.92
C LYS A 36 -9.76 20.79 -25.46
N LYS A 37 -9.00 20.20 -24.53
CA LYS A 37 -9.10 20.48 -23.09
C LYS A 37 -8.63 21.86 -22.71
N LYS A 38 -7.68 22.44 -23.47
CA LYS A 38 -7.18 23.80 -23.25
C LYS A 38 -7.91 24.86 -24.08
N ASN A 39 -8.95 24.46 -24.82
CA ASN A 39 -9.72 25.35 -25.70
C ASN A 39 -8.82 26.21 -26.61
N ILE A 40 -7.79 25.60 -27.20
CA ILE A 40 -6.86 26.32 -28.07
C ILE A 40 -7.61 26.67 -29.35
N ASN A 41 -7.67 27.96 -29.67
CA ASN A 41 -8.38 28.49 -30.83
C ASN A 41 -7.92 27.82 -32.14
N GLU A 42 -8.84 27.50 -33.03
CA GLU A 42 -8.56 26.84 -34.33
C GLU A 42 -7.59 27.62 -35.23
N LYS A 43 -7.45 28.93 -35.03
CA LYS A 43 -6.43 29.75 -35.72
C LYS A 43 -5.02 29.60 -35.15
N LYS A 44 -4.86 28.92 -34.01
CA LYS A 44 -3.62 28.75 -33.25
C LYS A 44 -3.03 27.34 -33.36
N TYR A 45 -3.68 26.43 -34.07
CA TYR A 45 -3.11 25.13 -34.41
C TYR A 45 -3.52 24.70 -35.82
N ILE A 46 -2.81 23.73 -36.39
CA ILE A 46 -3.16 23.08 -37.65
C ILE A 46 -2.94 21.57 -37.55
N TYR A 47 -3.59 20.82 -38.44
CA TYR A 47 -3.24 19.43 -38.68
C TYR A 47 -2.23 19.35 -39.82
N ALA A 48 -1.15 18.62 -39.62
CA ALA A 48 -0.12 18.42 -40.62
C ALA A 48 0.38 16.98 -40.60
N ARG A 49 0.84 16.52 -41.76
CA ARG A 49 1.46 15.21 -41.94
C ARG A 49 2.87 15.39 -42.47
N TYR A 50 3.79 14.58 -41.97
CA TYR A 50 5.16 14.55 -42.46
C TYR A 50 5.24 13.57 -43.64
N VAL A 51 5.48 14.07 -44.85
CA VAL A 51 5.57 13.30 -46.09
C VAL A 51 6.74 13.83 -46.91
N ASN A 52 7.58 12.94 -47.45
CA ASN A 52 8.73 13.31 -48.30
C ASN A 52 9.64 14.38 -47.65
N ASN A 53 9.98 14.18 -46.37
CA ASN A 53 10.77 15.10 -45.55
C ASN A 53 10.20 16.51 -45.35
N GLN A 54 8.91 16.73 -45.66
CA GLN A 54 8.25 18.02 -45.49
C GLN A 54 6.93 17.87 -44.72
N TRP A 55 6.60 18.90 -43.94
CA TRP A 55 5.31 18.99 -43.27
C TRP A 55 4.28 19.61 -44.20
N ILE A 56 3.24 18.86 -44.56
CA ILE A 56 2.12 19.32 -45.37
C ILE A 56 0.86 19.48 -44.52
N LYS A 57 0.11 20.54 -44.75
CA LYS A 57 -1.17 20.80 -44.07
C LYS A 57 -2.22 19.81 -44.53
N THR A 58 -3.06 19.34 -43.61
CA THR A 58 -4.11 18.35 -43.87
C THR A 58 -5.40 18.74 -43.17
N GLU A 59 -6.49 18.05 -43.49
CA GLU A 59 -7.79 18.22 -42.83
C GLU A 59 -7.89 17.49 -41.46
N GLY A 60 -6.85 16.75 -41.06
CA GLY A 60 -6.79 16.09 -39.74
C GLY A 60 -7.66 14.83 -39.60
N LYS A 61 -8.17 14.28 -40.70
CA LYS A 61 -9.04 13.08 -40.75
C LYS A 61 -8.36 11.81 -40.24
N SER A 62 -7.04 11.68 -40.39
CA SER A 62 -6.30 10.50 -39.91
C SER A 62 -5.73 10.72 -38.52
N ILE A 63 -6.24 9.99 -37.52
CA ILE A 63 -5.72 10.03 -36.14
C ILE A 63 -4.28 9.52 -36.07
N LYS A 64 -3.94 8.50 -36.88
CA LYS A 64 -2.63 7.85 -36.88
C LYS A 64 -1.53 8.72 -37.50
N PHE A 65 -1.84 9.38 -38.62
CA PHE A 65 -0.82 10.05 -39.42
C PHE A 65 -0.84 11.58 -39.32
N ASP A 66 -1.99 12.20 -39.04
CA ASP A 66 -2.08 13.66 -38.96
C ASP A 66 -1.80 14.12 -37.53
N LYS A 67 -0.71 14.88 -37.39
CA LYS A 67 -0.25 15.46 -36.13
C LYS A 67 -0.74 16.88 -35.98
N ILE A 68 -0.78 17.34 -34.73
CA ILE A 68 -1.12 18.73 -34.42
C ILE A 68 0.16 19.53 -34.30
N LEU A 69 0.18 20.64 -35.02
CA LEU A 69 1.18 21.69 -34.91
C LEU A 69 0.53 22.92 -34.28
N ILE A 70 1.12 23.44 -33.21
CA ILE A 70 0.62 24.61 -32.48
C ILE A 70 1.49 25.81 -32.88
N ARG A 71 0.86 26.96 -33.17
CA ARG A 71 1.60 28.15 -33.57
C ARG A 71 2.59 28.55 -32.49
N TYR A 72 3.79 28.86 -32.91
CA TYR A 72 4.88 29.18 -32.01
C TYR A 72 4.61 30.41 -31.14
N ASP A 73 3.94 31.43 -31.70
CA ASP A 73 3.55 32.64 -30.96
C ASP A 73 2.57 32.38 -29.80
N TYR A 74 1.81 31.29 -29.86
CA TYR A 74 0.97 30.82 -28.76
C TYR A 74 1.76 29.94 -27.80
N ALA A 75 2.59 29.03 -28.33
CA ALA A 75 3.39 28.12 -27.51
C ALA A 75 4.36 28.84 -26.58
N LYS A 76 4.95 29.97 -27.01
CA LYS A 76 5.85 30.79 -26.17
C LYS A 76 5.18 31.43 -24.94
N LEU A 77 3.85 31.45 -24.88
CA LEU A 77 3.10 31.93 -23.71
C LEU A 77 2.99 30.85 -22.62
N ILE A 78 3.39 29.63 -22.91
CA ILE A 78 3.38 28.51 -21.96
C ILE A 78 4.65 28.63 -21.11
N THR A 79 4.46 28.90 -19.82
CA THR A 79 5.54 29.17 -18.85
C THR A 79 6.65 28.13 -18.89
N GLU A 80 6.31 26.83 -18.95
CA GLU A 80 7.35 25.78 -18.97
C GLU A 80 8.17 25.76 -20.26
N LEU A 81 7.59 26.13 -21.41
CA LEU A 81 8.33 26.17 -22.67
C LEU A 81 9.24 27.41 -22.73
N GLN A 82 8.80 28.53 -22.16
CA GLN A 82 9.61 29.74 -22.03
C GLN A 82 10.88 29.47 -21.19
N LEU A 83 10.73 28.75 -20.07
CA LEU A 83 11.86 28.33 -19.24
C LEU A 83 12.89 27.47 -20.00
N ILE A 84 12.44 26.66 -20.98
CA ILE A 84 13.30 25.80 -21.79
C ILE A 84 14.03 26.59 -22.88
N GLU A 85 13.38 27.58 -23.51
CA GLU A 85 14.02 28.46 -24.50
C GLU A 85 15.07 29.36 -23.87
N ASP A 86 14.79 29.91 -22.69
CA ASP A 86 15.69 30.79 -21.96
C ASP A 86 16.96 30.04 -21.48
N ASN A 87 16.86 28.74 -21.20
CA ASN A 87 18.02 27.91 -20.87
C ASN A 87 18.88 27.56 -22.09
N ASN A 88 18.26 27.40 -23.28
CA ASN A 88 19.00 27.04 -24.50
C ASN A 88 19.69 28.25 -25.16
N ASN A 89 19.14 29.46 -25.04
CA ASN A 89 19.73 30.67 -25.61
C ASN A 89 20.92 31.24 -24.79
N ASN A 90 21.05 30.86 -23.51
CA ASN A 90 22.14 31.32 -22.64
C ASN A 90 23.47 30.55 -22.82
N ASN A 91 23.50 29.52 -23.68
CA ASN A 91 24.71 28.72 -23.94
C ASN A 91 25.57 29.22 -25.12
N ASN A 92 25.12 30.25 -25.85
CA ASN A 92 25.86 30.80 -27.00
C ASN A 92 26.08 32.31 -26.80
N ASN A 93 27.14 32.69 -26.08
CA ASN A 93 27.97 33.88 -26.35
C ASN A 93 29.05 34.05 -25.28
N ASN A 94 30.26 33.55 -25.56
CA ASN A 94 31.48 33.90 -24.86
C ASN A 94 32.04 35.22 -25.42
N ASN A 95 32.18 36.26 -24.59
CA ASN A 95 33.41 37.06 -24.46
C ASN A 95 33.26 38.27 -23.52
N VAL A 96 34.39 38.61 -22.89
CA VAL A 96 34.76 39.84 -22.14
C VAL A 96 34.68 39.77 -20.60
N ASN A 97 35.85 39.45 -20.02
CA ASN A 97 36.64 40.06 -18.92
C ASN A 97 36.00 40.67 -17.63
N PRO A 98 36.74 40.60 -16.50
CA PRO A 98 36.19 40.24 -15.20
C PRO A 98 36.06 41.44 -14.27
N ILE A 99 34.96 41.52 -13.51
CA ILE A 99 34.90 42.30 -12.27
C ILE A 99 34.11 41.51 -11.21
N THR A 100 34.89 40.88 -10.34
CA THR A 100 34.69 40.54 -8.93
C THR A 100 33.27 40.21 -8.47
N ILE A 101 32.90 38.94 -8.59
CA ILE A 101 31.91 38.31 -7.72
C ILE A 101 32.71 37.69 -6.57
N ILE A 102 32.33 38.01 -5.33
CA ILE A 102 32.81 37.29 -4.15
C ILE A 102 32.30 35.86 -4.31
N GLU A 103 33.20 34.97 -4.73
CA GLU A 103 32.99 33.53 -4.76
C GLU A 103 32.76 33.02 -3.33
N ASP A 104 31.49 32.89 -2.94
CA ASP A 104 31.10 31.89 -1.95
C ASP A 104 30.78 30.59 -2.71
N THR A 105 31.81 30.05 -3.36
CA THR A 105 31.80 28.73 -4.00
C THR A 105 31.66 27.66 -2.92
N LYS A 106 30.41 27.29 -2.55
CA LYS A 106 30.07 26.04 -1.84
C LYS A 106 28.58 25.80 -1.56
N ILE A 107 27.68 26.74 -1.87
CA ILE A 107 26.25 26.57 -1.56
C ILE A 107 25.52 25.95 -2.77
N GLU A 108 24.92 24.79 -2.56
CA GLU A 108 24.19 24.02 -3.57
C GLU A 108 22.88 24.70 -4.00
N GLU A 109 22.42 24.38 -5.21
CA GLU A 109 21.08 24.74 -5.65
C GLU A 109 20.02 23.98 -4.85
N ALA A 110 18.87 24.63 -4.60
CA ALA A 110 17.78 24.00 -3.87
C ALA A 110 17.25 22.77 -4.65
N PRO A 111 17.08 21.62 -3.98
CA PRO A 111 16.45 20.45 -4.58
C PRO A 111 15.03 20.75 -5.08
N LYS A 112 14.49 19.85 -5.91
CA LYS A 112 13.12 19.95 -6.42
C LYS A 112 12.12 20.00 -5.27
N ILE A 113 11.01 20.72 -5.48
CA ILE A 113 9.90 20.74 -4.53
C ILE A 113 9.27 19.35 -4.45
N LEU A 114 9.16 18.81 -3.24
CA LEU A 114 8.51 17.54 -2.95
C LEU A 114 7.03 17.79 -2.70
N ILE A 115 6.17 17.18 -3.52
CA ILE A 115 4.71 17.28 -3.36
C ILE A 115 4.25 16.21 -2.35
N LEU A 116 3.62 16.66 -1.28
CA LEU A 116 3.07 15.82 -0.22
C LEU A 116 1.53 15.77 -0.30
N GLU A 117 0.95 14.62 -0.04
CA GLU A 117 -0.49 14.46 0.13
C GLU A 117 -0.95 15.06 1.47
N ASP A 118 -2.23 15.40 1.58
CA ASP A 118 -2.81 16.04 2.78
C ASP A 118 -2.72 15.16 4.05
N SER A 119 -2.61 13.84 3.89
CA SER A 119 -2.35 12.89 4.97
C SER A 119 -0.90 12.93 5.48
N GLU A 120 0.03 13.41 4.66
CA GLU A 120 1.47 13.42 4.92
C GLU A 120 1.97 14.77 5.49
N LYS A 121 1.14 15.82 5.38
CA LYS A 121 1.46 17.15 5.87
C LYS A 121 1.27 17.28 7.38
N PHE A 122 2.00 18.22 7.97
CA PHE A 122 1.81 18.61 9.36
C PHE A 122 0.39 19.16 9.57
N LYS A 123 -0.19 18.90 10.75
CA LYS A 123 -1.52 19.39 11.12
C LYS A 123 -1.44 20.08 12.47
N ASP A 124 -2.19 21.15 12.62
CA ASP A 124 -2.33 21.83 13.91
C ASP A 124 -3.25 21.07 14.87
N ASN A 125 -3.46 21.66 16.05
CA ASN A 125 -4.31 21.10 17.10
C ASN A 125 -5.76 20.86 16.62
N SER A 126 -6.27 21.71 15.72
CA SER A 126 -7.61 21.60 15.11
C SER A 126 -7.68 20.59 13.96
N GLY A 127 -6.55 20.06 13.49
CA GLY A 127 -6.48 19.15 12.34
C GLY A 127 -6.33 19.88 11.01
N LYS A 128 -6.15 21.21 11.01
CA LYS A 128 -5.88 22.01 9.82
C LYS A 128 -4.46 21.74 9.32
N ILE A 129 -4.33 21.57 8.02
CA ILE A 129 -3.07 21.34 7.32
C ILE A 129 -2.16 22.56 7.42
N LEU A 130 -0.88 22.32 7.68
CA LEU A 130 0.18 23.32 7.77
C LEU A 130 1.09 23.19 6.54
N GLU A 131 1.02 24.17 5.65
CA GLU A 131 1.75 24.18 4.38
C GLU A 131 3.20 24.62 4.59
N ILE A 132 4.12 23.65 4.61
CA ILE A 132 5.57 23.90 4.70
C ILE A 132 6.18 23.50 3.36
N GLU A 133 6.90 24.43 2.72
CA GLU A 133 7.66 24.11 1.52
C GLU A 133 8.69 23.03 1.85
N THR A 134 8.49 21.86 1.25
CA THR A 134 9.32 20.67 1.42
C THR A 134 10.04 20.39 0.11
N ARG A 135 11.34 20.09 0.18
CA ARG A 135 12.20 19.83 -0.98
C ARG A 135 12.98 18.54 -0.83
N GLY A 136 13.40 17.98 -1.97
CA GLY A 136 14.17 16.74 -2.04
C GLY A 136 13.29 15.51 -2.25
N ASP A 137 13.64 14.39 -1.63
CA ASP A 137 12.99 13.09 -1.85
C ASP A 137 12.44 12.49 -0.54
N ARG A 138 11.69 11.38 -0.64
CA ARG A 138 11.13 10.64 0.51
C ARG A 138 12.19 9.81 1.25
N ASN A 139 13.30 10.44 1.62
CA ASN A 139 14.39 9.87 2.41
C ASN A 139 14.80 10.88 3.49
N VAL A 140 15.02 10.37 4.71
CA VAL A 140 15.37 11.15 5.91
C VAL A 140 16.60 12.04 5.69
N GLU A 141 17.58 11.57 4.92
CA GLU A 141 18.84 12.29 4.67
C GLU A 141 18.73 13.38 3.59
N SER A 142 17.72 13.28 2.73
CA SER A 142 17.57 14.13 1.53
C SER A 142 16.25 14.88 1.49
N ILE A 143 15.55 15.01 2.62
CA ILE A 143 14.34 15.82 2.78
C ILE A 143 14.65 17.11 3.56
N TYR A 144 14.14 18.23 3.04
CA TYR A 144 14.43 19.57 3.56
C TYR A 144 13.17 20.42 3.73
N PHE A 145 13.06 21.13 4.86
CA PHE A 145 11.90 21.94 5.22
C PHE A 145 12.25 23.41 5.36
N LYS A 146 11.51 24.29 4.69
CA LYS A 146 11.81 25.72 4.69
C LYS A 146 11.65 26.37 6.06
N VAL A 147 12.72 26.97 6.58
CA VAL A 147 12.73 27.55 7.94
C VAL A 147 11.73 28.69 8.09
N LYS A 148 11.56 29.52 7.06
CA LYS A 148 10.63 30.67 7.11
C LYS A 148 9.19 30.23 7.32
N ASP A 149 8.77 29.14 6.68
CA ASP A 149 7.40 28.63 6.81
C ASP A 149 7.19 28.08 8.22
N ILE A 150 8.17 27.33 8.75
CA ILE A 150 8.16 26.80 10.12
C ILE A 150 8.06 27.93 11.15
N MET A 151 8.82 29.02 10.97
CA MET A 151 8.76 30.20 11.85
C MET A 151 7.35 30.78 11.93
N ILE A 152 6.71 30.97 10.78
CA ILE A 152 5.39 31.59 10.66
C ILE A 152 4.32 30.66 11.23
N ILE A 153 4.32 29.41 10.79
CA ILE A 153 3.30 28.41 11.13
C ILE A 153 3.28 28.11 12.62
N PHE A 154 4.46 27.85 13.18
CA PHE A 154 4.60 27.45 14.58
C PHE A 154 4.86 28.63 15.53
N GLU A 155 4.86 29.86 15.01
CA GLU A 155 5.06 31.09 15.78
C GLU A 155 6.36 31.04 16.60
N ILE A 156 7.46 30.64 15.96
CA ILE A 156 8.79 30.56 16.57
C ILE A 156 9.61 31.77 16.09
N PRO A 157 9.48 32.95 16.74
CA PRO A 157 10.23 34.14 16.34
C PRO A 157 11.73 33.87 16.50
N ASN A 158 12.53 34.51 15.65
CA ASN A 158 14.00 34.43 15.67
C ASN A 158 14.61 33.04 15.40
N LEU A 159 13.84 32.06 14.88
CA LEU A 159 14.37 30.70 14.62
C LEU A 159 15.62 30.71 13.73
N ILE A 160 15.67 31.55 12.68
CA ILE A 160 16.86 31.70 11.83
C ILE A 160 18.08 32.12 12.67
N LYS A 161 17.91 33.10 13.58
CA LYS A 161 18.98 33.54 14.47
C LYS A 161 19.41 32.41 15.40
N THR A 162 18.47 31.67 15.98
CA THR A 162 18.74 30.52 16.86
C THR A 162 19.51 29.41 16.16
N ILE A 163 19.16 29.08 14.91
CA ILE A 163 19.84 28.04 14.12
C ILE A 163 21.26 28.49 13.72
N THR A 164 21.45 29.78 13.45
CA THR A 164 22.71 30.31 12.93
C THR A 164 23.67 30.83 14.00
N ASP A 165 23.24 30.86 15.27
CA ASP A 165 24.05 31.32 16.40
C ASP A 165 25.22 30.36 16.66
N LYS A 166 26.45 30.86 16.49
CA LYS A 166 27.70 30.11 16.68
C LYS A 166 28.29 30.22 18.09
N ARG A 167 27.63 30.95 19.00
CA ARG A 167 28.13 31.16 20.36
C ARG A 167 28.04 29.92 21.25
N TYR A 168 27.26 28.92 20.83
CA TYR A 168 27.05 27.67 21.54
C TYR A 168 27.05 26.51 20.54
N ASP A 169 27.32 25.29 21.02
CA ASP A 169 27.13 24.05 20.25
C ASP A 169 25.62 23.73 20.10
N GLY A 170 24.94 24.61 19.38
CA GLY A 170 23.54 24.52 19.01
C GLY A 170 23.39 23.68 17.75
N PHE A 171 22.93 24.33 16.68
CA PHE A 171 22.65 23.69 15.41
C PHE A 171 23.91 23.59 14.53
N SER A 172 24.14 22.40 13.99
CA SER A 172 25.24 22.10 13.07
C SER A 172 24.76 22.08 11.63
N GLU A 173 25.50 22.73 10.73
CA GLU A 173 25.27 22.70 9.29
C GLU A 173 25.47 21.28 8.75
N HIS A 174 24.72 20.90 7.71
CA HIS A 174 24.62 19.56 7.11
C HIS A 174 23.99 18.47 7.98
N ILE A 175 24.01 18.59 9.31
CA ILE A 175 23.31 17.67 10.22
C ILE A 175 21.88 18.17 10.46
N HIS A 176 21.74 19.42 10.90
CA HIS A 176 20.45 19.97 11.29
C HIS A 176 19.87 20.95 10.26
N TYR A 177 20.72 21.65 9.52
CA TYR A 177 20.27 22.63 8.54
C TYR A 177 21.20 22.71 7.34
N LYS A 178 20.68 23.22 6.23
CA LYS A 178 21.45 23.48 5.02
C LYS A 178 20.97 24.76 4.36
N TYR A 179 21.91 25.52 3.80
CA TYR A 179 21.59 26.64 2.92
C TYR A 179 21.45 26.16 1.49
N PHE A 180 20.48 26.71 0.78
CA PHE A 180 20.32 26.50 -0.64
C PHE A 180 20.16 27.82 -1.38
N ASN A 181 20.68 27.84 -2.60
CA ASN A 181 20.43 28.91 -3.55
C ASN A 181 19.05 28.68 -4.19
N CYS A 182 18.10 29.56 -3.87
CA CYS A 182 16.74 29.56 -4.44
C CYS A 182 16.60 30.71 -5.43
N ILE A 183 16.11 30.42 -6.64
CA ILE A 183 15.81 31.46 -7.62
C ILE A 183 14.47 32.11 -7.24
N LYS A 184 14.48 33.39 -6.87
CA LYS A 184 13.24 34.18 -6.75
C LYS A 184 12.97 34.88 -8.08
N ILE A 185 11.81 34.60 -8.66
CA ILE A 185 11.27 35.40 -9.76
C ILE A 185 10.56 36.59 -9.09
N GLY A 186 11.19 37.76 -9.11
CA GLY A 186 10.53 39.01 -8.73
C GLY A 186 9.61 39.49 -9.86
N GLU A 187 8.61 40.31 -9.52
CA GLU A 187 7.91 41.13 -10.53
C GLU A 187 8.92 41.99 -11.30
N PRO A 188 8.69 42.24 -12.60
CA PRO A 188 9.68 42.89 -13.45
C PRO A 188 9.84 44.35 -13.03
N VAL A 189 10.88 44.65 -12.25
CA VAL A 189 11.35 46.02 -12.04
C VAL A 189 12.48 46.26 -13.03
N ASN A 190 12.23 47.25 -13.87
CA ASN A 190 13.01 47.75 -15.01
C ASN A 190 14.53 47.48 -15.00
N THR A 191 14.98 46.98 -16.16
CA THR A 191 16.34 47.14 -16.72
C THR A 191 17.49 46.61 -15.86
N THR A 192 17.52 45.30 -15.63
CA THR A 192 18.69 44.41 -15.79
C THR A 192 18.24 42.99 -15.44
N ASN A 193 18.34 42.03 -16.36
CA ASN A 193 17.98 40.62 -16.13
C ASN A 193 18.98 39.93 -15.17
N LYS A 194 19.01 40.33 -13.90
CA LYS A 194 19.70 39.59 -12.84
C LYS A 194 18.71 38.58 -12.25
N LYS A 195 18.97 37.28 -12.44
CA LYS A 195 18.33 36.22 -11.64
C LYS A 195 18.62 36.53 -10.17
N ASN A 196 17.60 36.91 -9.40
CA ASN A 196 17.75 37.13 -7.96
C ASN A 196 17.86 35.77 -7.27
N ILE A 197 19.07 35.25 -7.20
CA ILE A 197 19.41 34.08 -6.39
C ILE A 197 19.38 34.53 -4.93
N VAL A 198 18.48 33.94 -4.16
CA VAL A 198 18.34 34.19 -2.72
C VAL A 198 18.80 32.96 -1.98
N LYS A 199 19.78 33.13 -1.11
CA LYS A 199 20.21 32.12 -0.13
C LYS A 199 19.07 31.92 0.89
N GLU A 200 18.46 30.74 0.90
CA GLU A 200 17.42 30.38 1.86
C GLU A 200 17.86 29.22 2.74
N LEU A 201 17.36 29.22 3.98
CA LEU A 201 17.72 28.25 5.01
C LEU A 201 16.63 27.18 5.11
N TYR A 202 17.05 25.92 5.11
CA TYR A 202 16.19 24.76 5.27
C TYR A 202 16.70 23.87 6.41
N LEU A 203 15.79 23.22 7.13
CA LEU A 203 16.10 22.18 8.12
C LEU A 203 16.13 20.81 7.44
N THR A 204 17.04 19.96 7.90
CA THR A 204 16.97 18.50 7.65
C THR A 204 15.84 17.90 8.49
N TYR A 205 15.55 16.61 8.30
CA TYR A 205 14.60 15.91 9.16
C TYR A 205 15.00 15.93 10.65
N GLU A 206 16.28 15.73 10.95
CA GLU A 206 16.78 15.83 12.33
C GLU A 206 16.65 17.26 12.88
N GLY A 207 16.96 18.26 12.05
CA GLY A 207 16.83 19.66 12.42
C GLY A 207 15.40 20.07 12.76
N ILE A 208 14.41 19.66 11.96
CA ILE A 208 13.01 19.98 12.25
C ILE A 208 12.55 19.29 13.53
N LEU A 209 12.95 18.02 13.78
CA LEU A 209 12.64 17.36 15.04
C LEU A 209 13.23 18.14 16.22
N ARG A 210 14.50 18.54 16.16
CA ARG A 210 15.14 19.33 17.21
C ARG A 210 14.40 20.64 17.49
N VAL A 211 13.99 21.36 16.45
CA VAL A 211 13.19 22.59 16.58
C VAL A 211 11.85 22.32 17.23
N LEU A 212 11.13 21.30 16.77
CA LEU A 212 9.79 20.98 17.27
C LEU A 212 9.83 20.51 18.73
N PHE A 213 10.78 19.64 19.11
CA PHE A 213 10.91 19.16 20.49
C PHE A 213 11.43 20.21 21.47
N ALA A 214 12.26 21.16 21.02
CA ALA A 214 12.78 22.24 21.88
C ALA A 214 11.80 23.43 22.01
N SER A 215 10.80 23.52 21.14
CA SER A 215 9.87 24.65 21.12
C SER A 215 8.76 24.50 22.15
N LEU A 216 8.43 25.60 22.82
CA LEU A 216 7.32 25.70 23.78
C LEU A 216 5.99 26.09 23.11
N SER A 217 5.96 26.19 21.78
CA SER A 217 4.76 26.62 21.05
C SER A 217 3.59 25.65 21.27
N PRO A 218 2.41 26.14 21.71
CA PRO A 218 1.22 25.30 21.89
C PRO A 218 0.79 24.57 20.61
N LYS A 219 1.11 25.12 19.43
CA LYS A 219 0.78 24.53 18.13
C LYS A 219 1.52 23.23 17.84
N ILE A 220 2.63 22.97 18.54
CA ILE A 220 3.49 21.80 18.32
C ILE A 220 3.15 20.65 19.29
N LYS A 221 2.41 20.93 20.38
CA LYS A 221 2.11 19.94 21.43
C LYS A 221 1.49 18.65 20.89
N LYS A 222 0.59 18.74 19.90
CA LYS A 222 -0.03 17.56 19.28
C LYS A 222 0.98 16.72 18.52
N PHE A 223 1.91 17.34 17.80
CA PHE A 223 3.00 16.65 17.12
C PHE A 223 3.94 15.98 18.13
N ILE A 224 4.39 16.69 19.18
CA ILE A 224 5.26 16.13 20.22
C ILE A 224 4.59 14.93 20.89
N LYS A 225 3.31 15.07 21.27
CA LYS A 225 2.54 13.99 21.87
C LYS A 225 2.46 12.78 20.94
N TRP A 226 2.07 12.98 19.68
CA TRP A 226 2.03 11.92 18.67
C TRP A 226 3.39 11.24 18.48
N ALA A 227 4.47 12.01 18.34
CA ALA A 227 5.82 11.49 18.14
C ALA A 227 6.30 10.69 19.36
N THR A 228 6.04 11.19 20.57
CA THR A 228 6.42 10.56 21.85
C THR A 228 5.65 9.26 22.06
N GLU A 229 4.32 9.27 21.88
CA GLU A 229 3.48 8.08 21.99
C GLU A 229 3.85 7.01 20.94
N THR A 230 4.15 7.45 19.71
CA THR A 230 4.61 6.57 18.62
C THR A 230 5.95 5.91 18.98
N LEU A 231 6.95 6.70 19.39
CA LEU A 231 8.26 6.19 19.76
C LEU A 231 8.19 5.26 20.97
N PHE A 232 7.43 5.65 22.00
CA PHE A 232 7.18 4.83 23.18
C PHE A 232 6.56 3.48 22.79
N ALA A 233 5.49 3.50 21.99
CA ALA A 233 4.78 2.29 21.56
C ALA A 233 5.70 1.31 20.81
N ILE A 234 6.59 1.82 19.94
CA ILE A 234 7.52 1.01 19.17
C ILE A 234 8.64 0.44 20.06
N GLN A 235 9.28 1.30 20.86
CA GLN A 235 10.51 0.97 21.58
C GLN A 235 10.26 0.11 22.82
N ILE A 236 9.32 0.52 23.68
CA ILE A 236 9.09 -0.11 25.00
C ILE A 236 7.60 -0.39 25.28
N GLY A 237 6.72 -0.08 24.35
CA GLY A 237 5.29 -0.32 24.47
C GLY A 237 4.94 -1.81 24.49
N THR A 238 3.88 -2.14 25.22
CA THR A 238 3.27 -3.48 25.17
C THR A 238 2.77 -3.81 23.76
N ILE A 239 2.54 -5.10 23.49
CA ILE A 239 1.97 -5.58 22.21
C ILE A 239 0.67 -4.85 21.86
N ASN A 240 -0.18 -4.56 22.85
CA ASN A 240 -1.41 -3.80 22.64
C ASN A 240 -1.15 -2.36 22.16
N HIS A 241 -0.13 -1.68 22.72
CA HIS A 241 0.26 -0.35 22.23
C HIS A 241 0.71 -0.40 20.76
N LYS A 242 1.45 -1.45 20.37
CA LYS A 242 1.86 -1.66 18.98
C LYS A 242 0.66 -1.90 18.06
N HIS A 243 -0.32 -2.70 18.50
CA HIS A 243 -1.55 -2.92 17.73
C HIS A 243 -2.36 -1.64 17.53
N ILE A 244 -2.50 -0.82 18.57
CA ILE A 244 -3.19 0.48 18.48
C ILE A 244 -2.47 1.41 17.50
N LEU A 245 -1.13 1.47 17.55
CA LEU A 245 -0.35 2.28 16.62
C LEU A 245 -0.54 1.82 15.17
N VAL A 246 -0.42 0.53 14.90
CA VAL A 246 -0.62 -0.05 13.56
C VAL A 246 -2.04 0.18 13.05
N SER A 247 -3.04 0.01 13.93
CA SER A 247 -4.44 0.34 13.67
C SER A 247 -4.60 1.78 13.19
N ASN A 248 -4.00 2.74 13.89
CA ASN A 248 -4.07 4.15 13.54
C ASN A 248 -3.37 4.47 12.20
N ILE A 249 -2.26 3.79 11.90
CA ILE A 249 -1.51 3.99 10.65
C ILE A 249 -2.27 3.40 9.44
N LEU A 250 -2.81 2.19 9.60
CA LEU A 250 -3.46 1.45 8.50
C LEU A 250 -4.96 1.74 8.37
N GLY A 251 -5.57 2.44 9.33
CA GLY A 251 -7.01 2.72 9.35
C GLY A 251 -7.86 1.47 9.62
N VAL A 252 -7.31 0.46 10.29
CA VAL A 252 -7.97 -0.82 10.57
C VAL A 252 -8.22 -0.92 12.07
N ASN A 253 -9.36 -1.48 12.50
CA ASN A 253 -9.68 -1.64 13.92
C ASN A 253 -8.57 -2.39 14.69
N ALA A 254 -8.14 -1.86 15.83
CA ALA A 254 -7.16 -2.48 16.73
C ALA A 254 -7.54 -3.90 17.17
N GLN A 255 -8.84 -4.20 17.30
CA GLN A 255 -9.33 -5.54 17.60
C GLN A 255 -9.15 -6.49 16.40
N THR A 256 -9.35 -6.03 15.17
CA THR A 256 -9.04 -6.80 13.95
C THR A 256 -7.53 -7.02 13.82
N ILE A 257 -6.70 -5.99 14.09
CA ILE A 257 -5.25 -6.14 14.15
C ILE A 257 -4.89 -7.16 15.23
N LYS A 258 -5.45 -7.05 16.43
CA LYS A 258 -5.24 -8.01 17.52
C LYS A 258 -5.71 -9.41 17.15
N GLU A 259 -6.81 -9.59 16.45
CA GLU A 259 -7.31 -10.90 16.00
C GLU A 259 -6.41 -11.47 14.92
N VAL A 260 -6.05 -10.71 13.90
CA VAL A 260 -5.11 -11.14 12.85
C VAL A 260 -3.76 -11.47 13.47
N PHE A 261 -3.22 -10.63 14.35
CA PHE A 261 -1.95 -10.94 14.98
C PHE A 261 -2.06 -12.01 16.06
N ASN A 262 -3.13 -12.14 16.85
CA ASN A 262 -3.29 -13.21 17.85
C ASN A 262 -3.60 -14.57 17.21
N THR A 263 -4.31 -14.60 16.08
CA THR A 263 -4.50 -15.83 15.29
C THR A 263 -3.16 -16.29 14.70
N TYR A 264 -2.21 -15.36 14.54
CA TYR A 264 -0.87 -15.62 13.99
C TYR A 264 0.28 -15.59 15.04
N ALA A 265 0.03 -15.16 16.28
CA ALA A 265 1.05 -14.93 17.30
C ALA A 265 1.03 -16.05 18.33
N ASN A 266 1.59 -17.18 17.93
CA ASN A 266 2.66 -17.86 18.68
C ASN A 266 2.98 -19.25 18.13
N THR A 267 2.27 -19.72 17.10
CA THR A 267 2.42 -21.10 16.62
C THR A 267 2.34 -21.17 15.10
N ILE A 268 3.37 -20.66 14.39
CA ILE A 268 3.54 -20.97 12.97
C ILE A 268 3.75 -22.48 12.89
N THR A 269 2.69 -23.14 12.47
CA THR A 269 2.65 -24.58 12.28
C THR A 269 3.10 -24.87 10.85
N CYS A 270 4.24 -25.56 10.74
CA CYS A 270 4.91 -25.69 9.46
C CYS A 270 5.81 -26.92 9.42
N ILE A 271 6.10 -27.35 8.19
CA ILE A 271 7.33 -28.07 7.86
C ILE A 271 8.43 -27.06 7.55
N TYR A 272 9.67 -27.38 7.90
CA TYR A 272 10.81 -26.48 7.70
C TYR A 272 12.05 -27.23 7.21
N LEU A 273 13.02 -26.44 6.74
CA LEU A 273 14.39 -26.84 6.43
C LEU A 273 15.34 -25.78 7.01
N PHE A 274 16.08 -26.13 8.06
CA PHE A 274 17.18 -25.30 8.56
C PHE A 274 18.49 -25.75 7.92
N THR A 275 19.30 -24.82 7.45
CA THR A 275 20.64 -25.08 6.91
C THR A 275 21.68 -24.72 7.96
N PHE A 276 22.74 -25.51 8.05
CA PHE A 276 23.86 -25.31 8.97
C PHE A 276 25.05 -24.64 8.28
N GLY A 277 25.19 -24.78 6.96
CA GLY A 277 26.33 -24.26 6.20
C GLY A 277 26.75 -25.20 5.08
N TYR A 278 27.94 -24.97 4.51
CA TYR A 278 28.52 -25.82 3.48
C TYR A 278 29.31 -26.98 4.09
N ALA A 279 29.39 -28.09 3.36
CA ALA A 279 30.11 -29.29 3.79
C ALA A 279 31.59 -29.01 4.08
N LYS A 280 32.23 -28.12 3.32
CA LYS A 280 33.63 -27.71 3.57
C LYS A 280 33.86 -27.08 4.93
N ASP A 281 32.88 -26.32 5.44
CA ASP A 281 33.02 -25.55 6.68
C ASP A 281 32.72 -26.42 7.91
N LEU A 282 31.87 -27.43 7.73
CA LEU A 282 31.36 -28.33 8.76
C LEU A 282 32.04 -29.71 8.78
N ARG A 283 33.02 -29.94 7.91
CA ARG A 283 33.62 -31.27 7.66
C ARG A 283 34.17 -31.90 8.93
N ASP A 284 35.01 -31.15 9.65
CA ASP A 284 35.64 -31.60 10.88
C ASP A 284 34.62 -31.69 12.03
N SER A 285 33.74 -30.70 12.16
CA SER A 285 32.80 -30.60 13.28
C SER A 285 31.68 -31.63 13.21
N MET A 286 31.31 -32.08 12.01
CA MET A 286 30.23 -33.05 11.79
C MET A 286 30.71 -34.40 11.24
N ASN A 287 32.03 -34.63 11.19
CA ASN A 287 32.66 -35.86 10.70
C ASN A 287 32.15 -36.29 9.30
N ILE A 288 32.15 -35.33 8.36
CA ILE A 288 31.60 -35.50 7.01
C ILE A 288 32.64 -36.16 6.10
N ASN A 289 32.26 -37.25 5.42
CA ASN A 289 33.14 -38.00 4.51
C ASN A 289 33.71 -37.11 3.38
N ASP A 290 35.01 -37.23 3.11
CA ASP A 290 35.76 -36.53 2.05
C ASP A 290 35.16 -36.71 0.64
N SER A 291 34.41 -37.80 0.40
CA SER A 291 33.71 -38.01 -0.88
C SER A 291 32.58 -37.03 -1.14
N ILE A 292 32.09 -36.32 -0.13
CA ILE A 292 31.00 -35.35 -0.25
C ILE A 292 31.54 -34.04 -0.80
N ASN A 293 30.89 -33.50 -1.84
CA ASN A 293 31.27 -32.24 -2.45
C ASN A 293 31.20 -31.08 -1.45
N ASN A 294 32.26 -30.28 -1.40
CA ASN A 294 32.46 -29.11 -0.55
C ASN A 294 31.33 -28.08 -0.58
N ASP A 295 30.68 -27.91 -1.74
CA ASP A 295 29.61 -26.94 -1.94
C ASP A 295 28.22 -27.52 -1.59
N SER A 296 28.14 -28.77 -1.12
CA SER A 296 26.89 -29.33 -0.62
C SER A 296 26.47 -28.65 0.67
N ILE A 297 25.18 -28.43 0.85
CA ILE A 297 24.62 -27.78 2.03
C ILE A 297 24.18 -28.82 3.05
N ILE A 298 24.59 -28.65 4.30
CA ILE A 298 24.10 -29.47 5.42
C ILE A 298 22.84 -28.83 5.97
N ALA A 299 21.79 -29.63 6.14
CA ALA A 299 20.50 -29.14 6.59
C ALA A 299 19.78 -30.14 7.48
N LYS A 300 18.85 -29.64 8.30
CA LYS A 300 17.90 -30.41 9.09
C LYS A 300 16.48 -30.10 8.66
N PHE A 301 15.74 -31.14 8.27
CA PHE A 301 14.30 -31.03 8.04
C PHE A 301 13.51 -31.37 9.31
N GLY A 302 12.25 -30.96 9.32
CA GLY A 302 11.28 -31.45 10.31
C GLY A 302 9.99 -30.63 10.29
N PHE A 303 9.12 -30.89 11.26
CA PHE A 303 7.94 -30.06 11.51
C PHE A 303 7.93 -29.43 12.91
N THR A 304 7.08 -28.43 13.07
CA THR A 304 6.77 -27.82 14.36
C THR A 304 5.38 -27.19 14.34
N ASN A 305 4.72 -27.19 15.48
CA ASN A 305 3.56 -26.33 15.73
C ASN A 305 3.97 -24.90 16.10
N ASN A 306 5.25 -24.66 16.38
CA ASN A 306 5.75 -23.37 16.84
C ASN A 306 7.15 -23.12 16.27
N LEU A 307 7.22 -22.41 15.15
CA LEU A 307 8.49 -22.11 14.47
C LEU A 307 9.44 -21.28 15.34
N THR A 308 8.93 -20.30 16.10
CA THR A 308 9.76 -19.45 16.97
C THR A 308 10.43 -20.26 18.06
N ARG A 309 9.66 -21.06 18.81
CA ARG A 309 10.18 -21.98 19.83
C ARG A 309 11.18 -22.95 19.21
N ARG A 310 10.84 -23.57 18.08
CA ARG A 310 11.71 -24.55 17.42
C ARG A 310 13.00 -23.93 16.91
N THR A 311 12.97 -22.69 16.43
CA THR A 311 14.17 -21.95 16.04
C THR A 311 15.09 -21.76 17.24
N GLN A 312 14.56 -21.39 18.40
CA GLN A 312 15.35 -21.25 19.62
C GLN A 312 15.92 -22.59 20.11
N GLU A 313 15.14 -23.67 20.04
CA GLU A 313 15.60 -25.03 20.34
C GLU A 313 16.78 -25.41 19.44
N HIS A 314 16.65 -25.19 18.12
CA HIS A 314 17.72 -25.50 17.17
C HIS A 314 18.96 -24.62 17.36
N ILE A 315 18.81 -23.34 17.69
CA ILE A 315 19.94 -22.46 18.04
C ILE A 315 20.69 -23.03 19.25
N ARG A 316 19.98 -23.49 20.29
CA ARG A 316 20.59 -24.07 21.49
C ARG A 316 21.28 -25.40 21.20
N THR A 317 20.69 -26.24 20.36
CA THR A 317 21.21 -27.57 20.04
C THR A 317 22.38 -27.51 19.06
N TYR A 318 22.24 -26.76 17.96
CA TYR A 318 23.19 -26.78 16.83
C TYR A 318 24.06 -25.53 16.73
N GLY A 319 23.73 -24.44 17.43
CA GLY A 319 24.50 -23.19 17.37
C GLY A 319 25.89 -23.28 18.00
N ASN A 320 26.15 -24.30 18.82
CA ASN A 320 27.47 -24.55 19.41
C ASN A 320 28.40 -25.36 18.47
N ILE A 321 27.91 -25.84 17.33
CA ILE A 321 28.73 -26.53 16.34
C ILE A 321 29.66 -25.51 15.70
N LYS A 322 30.97 -25.80 15.72
CA LYS A 322 31.99 -24.93 15.13
C LYS A 322 31.68 -24.69 13.64
N ASN A 323 31.73 -23.41 13.21
CA ASN A 323 31.42 -22.95 11.85
C ASN A 323 29.96 -23.18 11.39
N CYS A 324 29.04 -23.48 12.30
CA CYS A 324 27.61 -23.59 11.99
C CYS A 324 26.96 -22.21 11.91
N ASP A 325 26.30 -21.93 10.78
CA ASP A 325 25.49 -20.76 10.51
C ASP A 325 24.04 -21.19 10.26
N LEU A 326 23.31 -21.34 11.37
CA LEU A 326 21.95 -21.83 11.36
C LEU A 326 20.99 -20.82 10.70
N LYS A 327 20.45 -21.18 9.53
CA LYS A 327 19.52 -20.36 8.75
C LYS A 327 18.25 -21.13 8.38
N LEU A 328 17.10 -20.48 8.48
CA LEU A 328 15.86 -21.05 7.95
C LEU A 328 15.83 -20.86 6.44
N LYS A 329 15.91 -21.96 5.68
CA LYS A 329 15.97 -21.93 4.21
C LYS A 329 14.59 -22.03 3.60
N ASN A 330 13.81 -23.03 4.02
CA ASN A 330 12.44 -23.24 3.58
C ASN A 330 11.54 -23.42 4.79
N TYR A 331 10.32 -22.87 4.72
CA TYR A 331 9.23 -23.23 5.61
C TYR A 331 7.91 -23.10 4.86
N ILE A 332 6.99 -24.00 5.15
CA ILE A 332 5.67 -24.03 4.52
C ILE A 332 4.63 -24.31 5.60
N TYR A 333 3.58 -23.48 5.61
CA TYR A 333 2.46 -23.67 6.52
C TYR A 333 1.77 -25.00 6.22
N ILE A 334 1.49 -25.75 7.27
CA ILE A 334 0.75 -27.01 7.22
C ILE A 334 -0.25 -26.96 8.36
N ASP A 335 -1.48 -27.43 8.14
CA ASP A 335 -2.45 -27.57 9.21
C ASP A 335 -1.88 -28.50 10.31
N PRO A 336 -1.99 -28.14 11.60
CA PRO A 336 -1.54 -28.98 12.71
C PRO A 336 -1.89 -30.46 12.61
N GLN A 337 -3.06 -30.81 12.07
CA GLN A 337 -3.50 -32.20 11.96
C GLN A 337 -2.72 -33.04 10.94
N PHE A 338 -2.04 -32.40 9.98
CA PHE A 338 -1.28 -33.07 8.92
C PHE A 338 0.24 -32.96 9.06
N LEU A 339 0.75 -32.36 10.14
CA LEU A 339 2.18 -32.14 10.32
C LEU A 339 3.01 -33.41 10.18
N SER A 340 2.59 -34.49 10.84
CA SER A 340 3.33 -35.76 10.82
C SER A 340 3.31 -36.39 9.43
N ASN A 341 2.19 -36.32 8.72
CA ASN A 341 2.07 -36.79 7.35
C ASN A 341 2.99 -36.00 6.41
N ALA A 342 2.97 -34.68 6.50
CA ALA A 342 3.81 -33.81 5.69
C ALA A 342 5.32 -34.02 5.96
N GLU A 343 5.74 -34.23 7.20
CA GLU A 343 7.13 -34.57 7.51
C GLU A 343 7.50 -35.97 7.00
N ASN A 344 6.61 -36.96 7.09
CA ASN A 344 6.87 -38.28 6.54
C ASN A 344 7.06 -38.24 5.01
N ASP A 345 6.31 -37.40 4.30
CA ASP A 345 6.49 -37.20 2.85
C ASP A 345 7.85 -36.55 2.52
N ILE A 346 8.29 -35.57 3.31
CA ILE A 346 9.63 -34.98 3.20
C ILE A 346 10.71 -36.03 3.52
N LYS A 347 10.53 -36.81 4.59
CA LYS A 347 11.47 -37.86 5.01
C LYS A 347 11.61 -38.93 3.94
N TYR A 348 10.50 -39.36 3.34
CA TYR A 348 10.49 -40.30 2.23
C TYR A 348 11.26 -39.74 1.02
N PHE A 349 10.98 -38.49 0.65
CA PHE A 349 11.68 -37.80 -0.44
C PHE A 349 13.20 -37.77 -0.24
N PHE A 350 13.69 -37.36 0.92
CA PHE A 350 15.13 -37.37 1.22
C PHE A 350 15.74 -38.77 1.29
N THR A 351 14.95 -39.78 1.69
CA THR A 351 15.39 -41.18 1.70
C THR A 351 15.59 -41.72 0.29
N VAL A 352 14.63 -41.48 -0.61
CA VAL A 352 14.69 -41.93 -2.02
C VAL A 352 15.87 -41.31 -2.76
N LEU A 353 16.20 -40.05 -2.46
CA LEU A 353 17.35 -39.36 -3.04
C LEU A 353 18.68 -39.72 -2.37
N ASN A 354 18.68 -40.59 -1.35
CA ASN A 354 19.85 -40.99 -0.57
C ASN A 354 20.65 -39.80 -0.01
N LEU A 355 19.95 -38.78 0.49
CA LEU A 355 20.55 -37.52 0.98
C LEU A 355 20.78 -37.50 2.49
N LYS A 356 20.50 -38.59 3.20
CA LYS A 356 20.59 -38.64 4.67
C LYS A 356 22.04 -38.62 5.14
N LEU A 357 22.29 -37.84 6.19
CA LEU A 357 23.53 -37.82 6.95
C LEU A 357 23.25 -38.27 8.38
N ASN A 358 23.90 -39.34 8.81
CA ASN A 358 23.81 -39.79 10.20
C ASN A 358 24.73 -38.92 11.05
N TYR A 359 24.15 -38.15 11.97
CA TYR A 359 24.89 -37.34 12.94
C TYR A 359 24.17 -37.39 14.29
N GLU A 360 24.88 -37.80 15.35
CA GLU A 360 24.39 -37.84 16.74
C GLU A 360 22.96 -38.42 16.90
N ASN A 361 22.70 -39.56 16.26
CA ASN A 361 21.40 -40.26 16.27
C ASN A 361 20.20 -39.46 15.69
N CYS A 362 20.44 -38.32 15.04
CA CYS A 362 19.42 -37.55 14.35
C CYS A 362 19.21 -38.08 12.93
N ASN A 363 17.99 -38.53 12.62
CA ASN A 363 17.65 -39.11 11.31
C ASN A 363 17.11 -38.07 10.30
N GLU A 364 17.04 -36.80 10.72
CA GLU A 364 16.49 -35.71 9.90
C GLU A 364 17.56 -34.73 9.38
N ILE A 365 18.85 -35.09 9.51
CA ILE A 365 19.95 -34.33 8.92
C ILE A 365 20.26 -34.87 7.52
N VAL A 366 20.46 -33.95 6.57
CA VAL A 366 20.65 -34.25 5.16
C VAL A 366 21.79 -33.42 4.56
N ILE A 367 22.42 -33.98 3.51
CA ILE A 367 23.38 -33.29 2.65
C ILE A 367 22.70 -33.01 1.33
N ILE A 368 22.60 -31.74 0.94
CA ILE A 368 21.91 -31.32 -0.27
C ILE A 368 22.94 -30.76 -1.26
N PRO A 369 23.27 -31.51 -2.32
CA PRO A 369 24.04 -30.99 -3.44
C PRO A 369 23.41 -29.74 -4.06
N GLN A 370 24.24 -28.81 -4.50
CA GLN A 370 23.80 -27.52 -5.03
C GLN A 370 22.79 -27.65 -6.19
N ASN A 371 22.96 -28.66 -7.05
CA ASN A 371 22.07 -28.94 -8.18
C ASN A 371 20.67 -29.42 -7.76
N LEU A 372 20.50 -29.93 -6.53
CA LEU A 372 19.22 -30.44 -6.04
C LEU A 372 18.43 -29.40 -5.23
N LEU A 373 19.01 -28.24 -4.90
CA LEU A 373 18.34 -27.21 -4.09
C LEU A 373 16.99 -26.76 -4.66
N LYS A 374 16.92 -26.60 -5.98
CA LYS A 374 15.67 -26.21 -6.65
C LYS A 374 14.60 -27.28 -6.46
N ILE A 375 14.95 -28.55 -6.65
CA ILE A 375 14.04 -29.69 -6.49
C ILE A 375 13.54 -29.79 -5.05
N VAL A 376 14.42 -29.56 -4.06
CA VAL A 376 14.03 -29.52 -2.65
C VAL A 376 13.01 -28.42 -2.40
N SER A 377 13.25 -27.20 -2.90
CA SER A 377 12.28 -26.10 -2.76
C SER A 377 10.95 -26.36 -3.43
N ASP A 378 10.97 -26.93 -4.63
CA ASP A 378 9.76 -27.31 -5.35
C ASP A 378 8.97 -28.38 -4.58
N LYS A 379 9.65 -29.33 -3.93
CA LYS A 379 9.00 -30.37 -3.11
C LYS A 379 8.32 -29.79 -1.87
N TYR A 380 8.94 -28.85 -1.16
CA TYR A 380 8.31 -28.16 -0.03
C TYR A 380 7.03 -27.43 -0.48
N ASN A 381 7.11 -26.69 -1.59
CA ASN A 381 5.94 -25.99 -2.15
C ASN A 381 4.82 -26.96 -2.56
N HIS A 382 5.17 -28.10 -3.16
CA HIS A 382 4.19 -29.11 -3.55
C HIS A 382 3.47 -29.70 -2.33
N ILE A 383 4.20 -30.04 -1.27
CA ILE A 383 3.61 -30.53 -0.02
C ILE A 383 2.69 -29.47 0.59
N GLY A 384 3.09 -28.19 0.59
CA GLY A 384 2.21 -27.09 1.00
C GLY A 384 0.86 -27.07 0.29
N LYS A 385 0.87 -27.26 -1.04
CA LYS A 385 -0.35 -27.33 -1.84
C LYS A 385 -1.17 -28.59 -1.53
N GLN A 386 -0.51 -29.74 -1.40
CA GLN A 386 -1.15 -31.02 -1.13
C GLN A 386 -1.93 -31.00 0.19
N TYR A 387 -1.35 -30.42 1.24
CA TYR A 387 -1.98 -30.35 2.56
C TYR A 387 -2.79 -29.06 2.80
N ALA A 388 -2.92 -28.19 1.80
CA ALA A 388 -3.85 -27.06 1.83
C ALA A 388 -5.32 -27.47 1.56
N GLY A 389 -5.54 -28.65 0.96
CA GLY A 389 -6.84 -29.10 0.45
C GLY A 389 -7.94 -29.28 1.51
N HIS A 390 -7.62 -29.31 2.81
CA HIS A 390 -8.64 -29.42 3.85
C HIS A 390 -9.51 -28.15 3.97
N ILE A 391 -8.97 -26.99 3.58
CA ILE A 391 -9.76 -25.76 3.45
C ILE A 391 -10.80 -25.93 2.33
N ASP A 392 -10.46 -26.60 1.23
CA ASP A 392 -11.38 -26.87 0.14
C ASP A 392 -12.47 -27.89 0.54
N GLU A 393 -12.12 -28.94 1.28
CA GLU A 393 -13.09 -29.90 1.84
C GLU A 393 -14.05 -29.25 2.86
N LEU A 394 -13.55 -28.35 3.71
CA LEU A 394 -14.38 -27.58 4.63
C LEU A 394 -15.31 -26.62 3.88
N ASN A 395 -14.82 -25.95 2.82
CA ASN A 395 -15.65 -25.10 1.97
C ASN A 395 -16.76 -25.91 1.26
N ILE A 396 -16.47 -27.13 0.82
CA ILE A 396 -17.47 -28.04 0.25
C ILE A 396 -18.54 -28.39 1.30
N LYS A 397 -18.13 -28.80 2.50
CA LYS A 397 -19.08 -29.11 3.60
C LYS A 397 -19.93 -27.92 4.02
N ILE A 398 -19.36 -26.72 4.08
CA ILE A 398 -20.11 -25.49 4.39
C ILE A 398 -21.19 -25.28 3.33
N LYS A 399 -20.84 -25.43 2.05
CA LYS A 399 -21.78 -25.27 0.95
C LYS A 399 -22.90 -26.32 0.97
N ASP A 400 -22.58 -27.56 1.33
CA ASP A 400 -23.58 -28.63 1.47
C ASP A 400 -24.54 -28.37 2.63
N LEU A 401 -24.03 -27.93 3.79
CA LEU A 401 -24.85 -27.55 4.95
C LEU A 401 -25.74 -26.33 4.66
N GLU A 402 -25.23 -25.33 3.93
CA GLU A 402 -26.03 -24.18 3.49
C GLU A 402 -27.20 -24.61 2.59
N ASN A 403 -26.98 -25.58 1.71
CA ASN A 403 -28.01 -26.14 0.84
C ASN A 403 -29.06 -26.96 1.62
N GLU A 404 -28.64 -27.73 2.62
CA GLU A 404 -29.57 -28.46 3.51
C GLU A 404 -30.45 -27.49 4.31
N LEU A 405 -29.84 -26.45 4.90
CA LEU A 405 -30.55 -25.44 5.67
C LEU A 405 -31.57 -24.68 4.80
N LEU A 406 -31.24 -24.43 3.53
CA LEU A 406 -32.18 -23.83 2.57
C LEU A 406 -33.38 -24.75 2.28
N LYS A 407 -33.17 -26.05 2.09
CA LYS A 407 -34.25 -27.04 1.90
C LYS A 407 -35.15 -27.13 3.13
N GLU A 408 -34.56 -27.16 4.32
CA GLU A 408 -35.30 -27.26 5.57
C GLU A 408 -36.15 -26.01 5.82
N LYS A 409 -35.64 -24.82 5.50
CA LYS A 409 -36.43 -23.57 5.50
C LYS A 409 -37.63 -23.64 4.56
N TYR A 410 -37.44 -24.15 3.34
CA TYR A 410 -38.53 -24.30 2.37
C TYR A 410 -39.60 -25.28 2.84
N ILE A 411 -39.21 -26.42 3.42
CA ILE A 411 -40.14 -27.40 3.99
C ILE A 411 -40.94 -26.76 5.14
N ASN A 412 -40.28 -26.04 6.05
CA ASN A 412 -40.94 -25.34 7.14
C ASN A 412 -41.94 -24.28 6.66
N GLU A 413 -41.65 -23.55 5.57
CA GLU A 413 -42.62 -22.62 4.98
C GLU A 413 -43.83 -23.35 4.39
N LEU A 414 -43.60 -24.48 3.70
CA LEU A 414 -44.67 -25.29 3.14
C LEU A 414 -45.60 -25.86 4.22
N ASP A 415 -45.02 -26.36 5.32
CA ASP A 415 -45.79 -26.92 6.44
C ASP A 415 -46.57 -25.85 7.20
N LYS A 416 -46.02 -24.63 7.35
CA LYS A 416 -46.77 -23.49 7.88
C LYS A 416 -47.98 -23.14 7.03
N GLU A 417 -47.83 -23.12 5.70
CA GLU A 417 -48.97 -22.86 4.80
C GLU A 417 -49.99 -24.01 4.79
N LYS A 418 -49.54 -25.26 4.88
CA LYS A 418 -50.46 -26.42 5.06
C LYS A 418 -51.28 -26.29 6.34
N HIS A 419 -50.63 -26.07 7.48
CA HIS A 419 -51.34 -25.91 8.75
C HIS A 419 -52.31 -24.73 8.73
N LYS A 420 -51.95 -23.63 8.08
CA LYS A 420 -52.83 -22.48 7.89
C LYS A 420 -54.06 -22.82 7.05
N ASN A 421 -53.90 -23.64 6.01
CA ASN A 421 -55.04 -24.11 5.20
C ASN A 421 -55.92 -25.10 5.98
N GLU A 422 -55.33 -26.05 6.70
CA GLU A 422 -56.07 -26.99 7.57
C GLU A 422 -56.88 -26.25 8.64
N MET A 423 -56.33 -25.18 9.23
CA MET A 423 -57.04 -24.34 10.18
C MET A 423 -58.24 -23.63 9.54
N LYS A 424 -58.08 -23.07 8.33
CA LYS A 424 -59.18 -22.44 7.58
C LYS A 424 -60.28 -23.44 7.23
N ASP A 425 -59.91 -24.65 6.82
CA ASP A 425 -60.88 -25.70 6.48
C ASP A 425 -61.71 -26.09 7.71
N LYS A 426 -61.06 -26.23 8.87
CA LYS A 426 -61.74 -26.48 10.15
C LYS A 426 -62.62 -25.30 10.57
N GLU A 427 -62.17 -24.06 10.40
CA GLU A 427 -62.99 -22.86 10.68
C GLU A 427 -64.27 -22.86 9.83
N LEU A 428 -64.16 -23.20 8.54
CA LEU A 428 -65.29 -23.31 7.63
C LEU A 428 -66.27 -24.42 8.05
N GLU A 429 -65.77 -25.58 8.49
CA GLU A 429 -66.61 -26.66 9.01
C GLU A 429 -67.35 -26.25 10.29
N ILE A 430 -66.66 -25.60 11.23
CA ILE A 430 -67.28 -25.09 12.45
C ILE A 430 -68.40 -24.09 12.12
N GLU A 431 -68.18 -23.21 11.14
CA GLU A 431 -69.19 -22.23 10.71
C GLU A 431 -70.41 -22.91 10.08
N LYS A 432 -70.22 -23.96 9.26
CA LYS A 432 -71.32 -24.78 8.74
C LYS A 432 -72.13 -25.44 9.86
N CYS A 433 -71.46 -26.09 10.82
CA CYS A 433 -72.14 -26.72 11.94
C CYS A 433 -72.92 -25.71 12.81
N LYS A 434 -72.38 -24.50 13.03
CA LYS A 434 -73.11 -23.43 13.72
C LYS A 434 -74.39 -23.04 12.99
N ASN A 435 -74.30 -22.82 11.67
CA ASN A 435 -75.45 -22.47 10.84
C ASN A 435 -76.52 -23.57 10.84
N GLU A 436 -76.13 -24.84 10.86
CA GLU A 436 -77.08 -25.97 10.97
C GLU A 436 -77.75 -26.03 12.34
N LEU A 437 -76.98 -25.82 13.41
CA LEU A 437 -77.51 -25.79 14.77
C LEU A 437 -78.55 -24.67 14.95
N GLU A 438 -78.27 -23.47 14.44
CA GLU A 438 -79.20 -22.34 14.48
C GLU A 438 -80.52 -22.66 13.75
N LYS A 439 -80.45 -23.33 12.59
CA LYS A 439 -81.65 -23.76 11.85
C LYS A 439 -82.48 -24.76 12.65
N GLU A 440 -81.84 -25.73 13.31
CA GLU A 440 -82.54 -26.71 14.14
C GLU A 440 -83.14 -26.08 15.40
N GLN A 441 -82.45 -25.15 16.04
CA GLN A 441 -82.98 -24.37 17.15
C GLN A 441 -84.25 -23.61 16.73
N HIS A 442 -84.21 -22.93 15.57
CA HIS A 442 -85.37 -22.21 15.06
C HIS A 442 -86.56 -23.14 14.72
N LYS A 443 -86.30 -24.33 14.16
CA LYS A 443 -87.36 -25.34 13.95
C LYS A 443 -88.00 -25.80 15.26
N ASN A 444 -87.19 -26.05 16.29
CA ASN A 444 -87.67 -26.46 17.60
C ASN A 444 -88.51 -25.36 18.27
N GLU A 445 -88.12 -24.09 18.13
CA GLU A 445 -88.93 -22.95 18.59
C GLU A 445 -90.29 -22.93 17.89
N ILE A 446 -90.32 -23.03 16.56
CA ILE A 446 -91.58 -23.08 15.78
C ILE A 446 -92.46 -24.26 16.23
N LEU A 447 -91.87 -25.43 16.47
CA LEU A 447 -92.61 -26.61 16.93
C LEU A 447 -93.20 -26.39 18.32
N ASN A 448 -92.44 -25.81 19.24
CA ASN A 448 -92.91 -25.45 20.58
C ASN A 448 -94.09 -24.48 20.51
N TYR A 449 -94.02 -23.44 19.66
CA TYR A 449 -95.14 -22.53 19.44
C TYR A 449 -96.38 -23.26 18.90
N LYS A 450 -96.22 -24.19 17.96
CA LYS A 450 -97.34 -25.01 17.44
C LYS A 450 -97.98 -25.89 18.52
N ILE A 451 -97.19 -26.51 19.38
CA ILE A 451 -97.68 -27.32 20.51
C ILE A 451 -98.48 -26.46 21.48
N ILE A 452 -97.98 -25.27 21.82
CA ILE A 452 -98.68 -24.32 22.71
C ILE A 452 -100.04 -23.92 22.11
N LEU A 453 -100.09 -23.61 20.81
CA LEU A 453 -101.34 -23.28 20.10
C LEU A 453 -102.34 -24.43 20.09
N LEU A 454 -101.89 -25.67 19.84
CA LEU A 454 -102.74 -26.87 19.88
C LEU A 454 -103.32 -27.11 21.27
N ASN A 455 -102.51 -26.98 22.32
CA ASN A 455 -102.97 -27.14 23.71
C ASN A 455 -103.98 -26.06 24.12
N ASN A 456 -103.89 -24.86 23.54
CA ASN A 456 -104.84 -23.78 23.81
C ASN A 456 -106.17 -23.92 23.05
N ASN A 457 -106.24 -24.72 21.98
CA ASN A 457 -107.46 -24.99 21.20
C ASN A 457 -108.26 -26.22 21.69
N ILE A 458 -107.83 -26.88 22.77
CA ILE A 458 -108.50 -28.07 23.39
C ILE A 458 -109.28 -27.69 24.67
N LYS A 459 -109.42 -26.39 24.97
CA LYS A 459 -110.39 -25.87 25.96
C LYS A 459 -111.59 -25.27 25.22
#